data_AF-A0A369XRP1-F1
#
_entry.id   AF-A0A369XRP1-F1
#
_cell.length_a   1.000
_cell.length_b   1.000
_cell.length_c   1.000
_cell.angle_alpha   90.00
_cell.angle_beta   90.00
_cell.angle_gamma   90.00
#
_symmetry.space_group_name_H-M   'P 1'
#
loop_
_entity.id
_entity.type
_entity.pdbx_description
1 polymer ?
#
loop_
_entity_poly.entity_id
_entity_poly.type
_entity_poly.pdbx_seq_one_letter_code
_entity_poly.pdbx_strand_id
1 'polypeptide(L)'
;MRRARPSWPPLKKENAVKRHAGFTLIEIMIVVVIIGILAAIAIPSYSDYLTRSRITQATSGLAEKRVRMEQFFQDNHLYFQADPAISAPACATDNTASQYFNFTCPTLTATTYTLTATGKSSMSGFTYTLDQANVRSSTIASPAPSGWVHALAACWITNKGGGC
;
A
#
# COMPACT_ATOMS: atom_id res chain seq x y z
N MET A 1 -64.66 -74.33 -7.04
CA MET A 1 -64.98 -72.89 -7.15
C MET A 1 -63.73 -72.06 -6.83
N ARG A 2 -63.07 -71.47 -7.83
CA ARG A 2 -61.99 -70.48 -7.63
C ARG A 2 -62.49 -69.14 -8.19
N ARG A 3 -62.73 -68.15 -7.33
CA ARG A 3 -63.06 -66.78 -7.77
C ARG A 3 -61.78 -66.12 -8.27
N ALA A 4 -61.81 -65.58 -9.49
CA ALA A 4 -60.73 -64.81 -10.07
C ALA A 4 -60.46 -63.53 -9.25
N ARG A 5 -59.19 -63.20 -9.02
CA ARG A 5 -58.79 -61.97 -8.32
C ARG A 5 -58.72 -60.81 -9.32
N PRO A 6 -59.25 -59.61 -9.00
CA PRO A 6 -59.16 -58.46 -9.89
C PRO A 6 -57.72 -57.97 -10.01
N SER A 7 -57.25 -57.77 -11.24
CA SER A 7 -55.94 -57.19 -11.56
C SER A 7 -56.02 -55.67 -11.51
N TRP A 8 -55.29 -55.04 -10.60
CA TRP A 8 -55.18 -53.59 -10.52
C TRP A 8 -54.17 -53.06 -11.55
N PRO A 9 -54.44 -51.91 -12.20
CA PRO A 9 -53.47 -51.26 -13.08
C PRO A 9 -52.31 -50.66 -12.28
N PRO A 10 -51.07 -50.60 -12.84
CA PRO A 10 -49.93 -50.02 -12.15
C PRO A 10 -50.07 -48.49 -12.03
N LEU A 11 -49.77 -47.97 -10.83
CA LEU A 11 -49.76 -46.52 -10.56
C LEU A 11 -48.62 -45.85 -11.35
N LYS A 12 -48.98 -44.93 -12.23
CA LYS A 12 -48.05 -44.10 -12.99
C LYS A 12 -47.27 -43.23 -12.00
N LYS A 13 -45.95 -43.46 -11.87
CA LYS A 13 -45.08 -42.59 -11.07
C LYS A 13 -45.04 -41.21 -11.72
N GLU A 14 -45.74 -40.26 -11.12
CA GLU A 14 -45.63 -38.85 -11.51
C GLU A 14 -44.28 -38.34 -11.01
N ASN A 15 -43.41 -37.96 -11.94
CA ASN A 15 -42.11 -37.38 -11.60
C ASN A 15 -42.38 -36.04 -10.90
N ALA A 16 -42.12 -35.98 -9.59
CA ALA A 16 -42.22 -34.75 -8.82
C ALA A 16 -41.22 -33.72 -9.36
N VAL A 17 -41.72 -32.68 -10.02
CA VAL A 17 -40.91 -31.56 -10.50
C VAL A 17 -40.32 -30.85 -9.29
N LYS A 18 -39.01 -30.99 -9.06
CA LYS A 18 -38.28 -30.19 -8.07
C LYS A 18 -38.41 -28.72 -8.48
N ARG A 19 -39.13 -27.92 -7.69
CA ARG A 19 -39.14 -26.47 -7.87
C ARG A 19 -37.77 -25.93 -7.49
N HIS A 20 -37.07 -25.32 -8.44
CA HIS A 20 -35.87 -24.56 -8.15
C HIS A 20 -36.28 -23.32 -7.34
N ALA A 21 -35.86 -23.24 -6.08
CA ALA A 21 -35.92 -22.02 -5.31
C ALA A 21 -34.87 -21.05 -5.87
N GLY A 22 -35.31 -20.09 -6.67
CA GLY A 22 -34.47 -19.01 -7.18
C GLY A 22 -34.51 -17.79 -6.27
N PHE A 23 -33.43 -17.01 -6.29
CA PHE A 23 -33.38 -15.68 -5.66
C PHE A 23 -34.35 -14.73 -6.35
N THR A 24 -35.03 -13.89 -5.58
CA THR A 24 -35.89 -12.85 -6.14
C THR A 24 -35.07 -11.66 -6.64
N LEU A 25 -35.57 -10.96 -7.66
CA LEU A 25 -34.93 -9.73 -8.17
C LEU A 25 -34.85 -8.67 -7.07
N ILE A 26 -35.85 -8.61 -6.20
CA ILE A 26 -35.89 -7.67 -5.07
C ILE A 26 -34.86 -7.99 -3.99
N GLU A 27 -34.60 -9.27 -3.70
CA GLU A 27 -33.52 -9.65 -2.78
C GLU A 27 -32.16 -9.19 -3.32
N ILE A 28 -31.91 -9.38 -4.62
CA ILE A 28 -30.66 -8.92 -5.23
C ILE A 28 -30.55 -7.39 -5.20
N MET A 29 -31.64 -6.65 -5.43
CA MET A 29 -31.63 -5.19 -5.32
C MET A 29 -31.24 -4.72 -3.91
N ILE A 30 -31.84 -5.31 -2.87
CA ILE A 30 -31.53 -4.93 -1.48
C ILE A 30 -30.08 -5.27 -1.14
N VAL A 31 -29.59 -6.45 -1.54
CA VAL A 31 -28.22 -6.87 -1.30
C VAL A 31 -27.23 -5.92 -1.98
N VAL A 32 -27.46 -5.55 -3.24
CA VAL A 32 -26.60 -4.61 -3.96
C VAL A 32 -26.60 -3.23 -3.31
N VAL A 33 -27.75 -2.75 -2.83
CA VAL A 33 -27.85 -1.48 -2.10
C VAL A 33 -27.01 -1.52 -0.81
N ILE A 34 -27.13 -2.58 -0.02
CA ILE A 34 -26.36 -2.73 1.23
C ILE A 34 -24.86 -2.76 0.92
N ILE A 35 -24.44 -3.56 -0.06
CA ILE A 35 -23.02 -3.64 -0.48
C ILE A 35 -22.54 -2.28 -0.98
N GLY A 36 -23.36 -1.53 -1.72
CA GLY A 36 -23.03 -0.20 -2.21
C GLY A 36 -22.74 0.79 -1.09
N ILE A 37 -23.57 0.81 -0.04
CA ILE A 37 -23.36 1.68 1.14
C ILE A 37 -22.08 1.30 1.87
N LEU A 38 -21.84 0.00 2.09
CA LEU A 38 -20.62 -0.47 2.75
C LEU A 38 -19.36 -0.14 1.93
N ALA A 39 -19.40 -0.33 0.61
CA ALA A 39 -18.29 -0.06 -0.29
C ALA A 39 -17.89 1.42 -0.30
N ALA A 40 -18.87 2.34 -0.24
CA ALA A 40 -18.62 3.78 -0.23
C ALA A 40 -17.74 4.23 0.95
N ILE A 41 -17.83 3.57 2.11
CA ILE A 41 -17.03 3.87 3.30
C ILE A 41 -15.73 3.04 3.30
N ALA A 42 -15.83 1.75 2.94
CA ALA A 42 -14.72 0.81 3.04
C ALA A 42 -13.58 1.11 2.05
N ILE A 43 -13.90 1.46 0.80
CA ILE A 43 -12.89 1.70 -0.25
C ILE A 43 -11.94 2.87 0.10
N PRO A 44 -12.41 4.08 0.44
CA PRO A 44 -11.51 5.18 0.79
C PRO A 44 -10.71 4.88 2.06
N SER A 45 -11.29 4.19 3.05
CA SER A 45 -10.58 3.80 4.28
C SER A 45 -9.47 2.79 4.00
N TYR A 46 -9.73 1.80 3.15
CA TYR A 46 -8.74 0.77 2.81
C TYR A 46 -7.58 1.34 2.00
N SER A 47 -7.85 2.24 1.04
CA SER A 47 -6.79 2.93 0.30
C SER A 47 -5.89 3.77 1.21
N ASP A 48 -6.44 4.45 2.23
CA ASP A 48 -5.65 5.20 3.21
C ASP A 48 -4.72 4.27 4.02
N TYR A 49 -5.25 3.14 4.47
CA TYR A 49 -4.48 2.14 5.19
C TYR A 49 -3.30 1.62 4.36
N LEU A 50 -3.51 1.31 3.07
CA LEU A 50 -2.45 0.87 2.18
C LEU A 50 -1.37 1.95 1.98
N THR A 51 -1.77 3.21 1.82
CA THR A 51 -0.82 4.33 1.70
C THR A 51 0.04 4.45 2.95
N ARG A 52 -0.55 4.40 4.15
CA ARG A 52 0.20 4.43 5.42
C ARG A 52 1.17 3.27 5.57
N SER A 53 0.72 2.06 5.23
CA SER A 53 1.57 0.87 5.22
C SER A 53 2.79 1.04 4.30
N ARG A 54 2.60 1.67 3.13
CA ARG A 54 3.69 1.96 2.19
C ARG A 54 4.61 3.07 2.69
N ILE A 55 4.09 4.10 3.36
CA ILE A 55 4.90 5.16 3.99
C ILE A 55 5.89 4.55 4.99
N THR A 56 5.47 3.56 5.77
CA THR A 56 6.37 2.85 6.68
C THR A 56 7.59 2.29 5.95
N GLN A 57 7.42 1.73 4.74
CA GLN A 57 8.53 1.22 3.93
C GLN A 57 9.53 2.33 3.51
N ALA A 58 9.04 3.53 3.19
CA ALA A 58 9.91 4.67 2.91
C ALA A 58 10.69 5.09 4.14
N THR A 59 10.01 5.24 5.28
CA THR A 59 10.62 5.70 6.54
C THR A 59 11.64 4.68 7.07
N SER A 60 11.35 3.38 6.99
CA SER A 60 12.28 2.33 7.40
C SER A 60 13.49 2.26 6.47
N GLY A 61 13.29 2.37 5.15
CA GLY A 61 14.37 2.38 4.18
C GLY A 61 15.29 3.60 4.34
N LEU A 62 14.74 4.78 4.61
CA LEU A 62 15.53 5.97 4.95
C LEU A 62 16.31 5.79 6.25
N ALA A 63 15.69 5.20 7.29
CA ALA A 63 16.35 4.95 8.57
C ALA A 63 17.51 3.95 8.44
N GLU A 64 17.33 2.87 7.67
CA GLU A 64 18.38 1.88 7.39
C GLU A 64 19.55 2.52 6.64
N LYS A 65 19.26 3.27 5.56
CA LYS A 65 20.30 3.98 4.79
C LYS A 65 21.03 5.00 5.65
N ARG A 66 20.34 5.72 6.55
CA ARG A 66 20.97 6.63 7.51
C ARG A 66 22.02 5.94 8.36
N VAL A 67 21.69 4.77 8.93
CA VAL A 67 22.64 4.00 9.76
C VAL A 67 23.87 3.61 8.93
N ARG A 68 23.68 3.18 7.70
CA ARG A 68 24.78 2.82 6.80
C ARG A 68 25.62 4.03 6.35
N MET A 69 24.99 5.18 6.13
CA MET A 69 25.71 6.44 5.83
C MET A 69 26.59 6.85 7.02
N GLU A 70 26.08 6.70 8.23
CA GLU A 70 26.86 7.01 9.44
C GLU A 70 28.02 6.01 9.62
N GLN A 71 27.78 4.71 9.43
CA GLN A 71 28.85 3.71 9.40
C GLN A 71 29.93 4.06 8.39
N PHE A 72 29.54 4.43 7.17
CA PHE A 72 30.47 4.84 6.11
C PHE A 72 31.32 6.05 6.52
N PHE A 73 30.72 7.03 7.21
CA PHE A 73 31.44 8.19 7.71
C PHE A 73 32.40 7.85 8.85
N GLN A 74 32.06 6.89 9.71
CA GLN A 74 32.98 6.42 10.75
C GLN A 74 34.22 5.75 10.15
N ASP A 75 34.06 5.02 9.04
CA ASP A 75 35.16 4.32 8.38
C ASP A 75 36.04 5.24 7.52
N ASN A 76 35.45 6.26 6.88
CA ASN A 76 36.12 7.05 5.83
C ASN A 76 36.26 8.55 6.14
N HIS A 77 35.56 9.06 7.15
CA HIS A 77 35.46 10.49 7.50
C HIS A 77 34.89 11.39 6.40
N LEU A 78 34.13 10.80 5.47
CA LEU A 78 33.44 11.48 4.37
C LEU A 78 32.18 10.69 3.99
N TYR A 79 31.13 11.37 3.52
CA TYR A 79 29.87 10.72 3.11
C TYR A 79 29.79 10.33 1.63
N PHE A 80 30.73 10.76 0.79
CA PHE A 80 30.79 10.41 -0.63
C PHE A 80 32.00 9.53 -0.92
N GLN A 81 31.94 8.78 -2.01
CA GLN A 81 33.09 7.98 -2.44
C GLN A 81 34.15 8.88 -3.09
N ALA A 82 35.19 9.22 -2.35
CA ALA A 82 36.33 9.98 -2.88
C ALA A 82 37.32 9.11 -3.67
N ASP A 83 37.38 7.81 -3.35
CA ASP A 83 38.29 6.83 -3.97
C ASP A 83 37.48 5.66 -4.58
N PRO A 84 37.67 5.32 -5.87
CA PRO A 84 37.08 4.13 -6.48
C PRO A 84 37.36 2.80 -5.75
N ALA A 85 38.41 2.72 -4.94
CA ALA A 85 38.76 1.54 -4.15
C ALA A 85 37.88 1.33 -2.91
N ILE A 86 37.18 2.37 -2.46
CA ILE A 86 36.26 2.31 -1.31
C ILE A 86 34.87 1.94 -1.84
N SER A 87 34.15 1.06 -1.13
CA SER A 87 32.77 0.73 -1.49
C SER A 87 31.88 1.97 -1.46
N ALA A 88 30.99 2.16 -2.44
CA ALA A 88 30.12 3.32 -2.48
C ALA A 88 29.29 3.45 -1.19
N PRO A 89 29.03 4.68 -0.70
CA PRO A 89 28.14 4.91 0.43
C PRO A 89 26.75 4.34 0.13
N ALA A 90 25.96 4.07 1.16
CA ALA A 90 24.61 3.48 1.06
C ALA A 90 23.54 4.45 0.52
N CYS A 91 23.90 5.13 -0.55
CA CYS A 91 23.16 6.11 -1.31
C CYS A 91 22.83 5.56 -2.71
N ALA A 92 22.11 4.45 -2.75
CA ALA A 92 21.76 3.78 -4.01
C ALA A 92 20.34 4.11 -4.47
N THR A 93 20.20 4.32 -5.78
CA THR A 93 18.92 4.30 -6.52
C THR A 93 18.33 2.90 -6.56
N ASP A 94 17.40 2.63 -5.64
CA ASP A 94 16.67 1.37 -5.58
C ASP A 94 15.48 1.37 -6.56
N ASN A 95 15.78 1.51 -7.85
CA ASN A 95 14.75 1.56 -8.88
C ASN A 95 14.00 0.22 -9.02
N THR A 96 14.70 -0.90 -8.83
CA THR A 96 14.19 -2.27 -8.99
C THR A 96 13.86 -2.99 -7.68
N ALA A 97 14.59 -2.69 -6.60
CA ALA A 97 14.42 -3.37 -5.31
C ALA A 97 13.20 -2.88 -4.52
N SER A 98 12.82 -1.59 -4.66
CA SER A 98 11.66 -1.02 -3.97
C SER A 98 10.48 -0.79 -4.91
N GLN A 99 9.35 -1.44 -4.59
CA GLN A 99 8.12 -1.40 -5.38
C GLN A 99 7.45 -0.02 -5.40
N TYR A 100 7.54 0.72 -4.30
CA TYR A 100 6.78 1.96 -4.10
C TYR A 100 7.63 3.22 -3.97
N PHE A 101 8.94 3.10 -3.77
CA PHE A 101 9.82 4.26 -3.58
C PHE A 101 11.12 4.11 -4.36
N ASN A 102 11.70 5.22 -4.79
CA ASN A 102 13.09 5.32 -5.22
C ASN A 102 13.87 6.04 -4.13
N PHE A 103 15.03 5.51 -3.74
CA PHE A 103 15.91 6.19 -2.80
C PHE A 103 17.04 6.87 -3.55
N THR A 104 17.32 8.11 -3.26
CA THR A 104 18.45 8.86 -3.84
C THR A 104 19.12 9.68 -2.75
N CYS A 105 20.31 10.22 -3.04
CA CYS A 105 20.81 11.33 -2.25
C CYS A 105 21.24 12.44 -3.21
N PRO A 106 20.40 13.47 -3.39
CA PRO A 106 20.72 14.58 -4.28
C PRO A 106 21.89 15.42 -3.76
N THR A 107 22.18 15.34 -2.46
CA THR A 107 23.29 16.06 -1.83
C THR A 107 24.18 15.05 -1.13
N LEU A 108 25.45 14.99 -1.55
CA LEU A 108 26.53 14.35 -0.80
C LEU A 108 27.72 15.28 -0.82
N THR A 109 28.26 15.57 0.37
CA THR A 109 29.54 16.26 0.55
C THR A 109 30.40 15.45 1.52
N ALA A 110 31.55 15.98 1.94
CA ALA A 110 32.35 15.32 2.97
C ALA A 110 31.56 15.17 4.28
N THR A 111 30.79 16.18 4.70
CA THR A 111 30.18 16.22 6.04
C THR A 111 28.65 16.33 6.05
N THR A 112 28.02 16.45 4.88
CA THR A 112 26.57 16.58 4.77
C THR A 112 26.01 15.63 3.72
N TYR A 113 24.78 15.17 3.94
CA TYR A 113 24.03 14.42 2.95
C TYR A 113 22.53 14.67 3.12
N THR A 114 21.78 14.46 2.05
CA THR A 114 20.31 14.42 2.09
C THR A 114 19.86 13.13 1.44
N LEU A 115 19.27 12.22 2.20
CA LEU A 115 18.56 11.04 1.69
C LEU A 115 17.16 11.45 1.27
N THR A 116 16.71 10.97 0.11
CA THR A 116 15.39 11.23 -0.44
C THR A 116 14.72 9.92 -0.85
N ALA A 117 13.49 9.70 -0.41
CA ALA A 117 12.62 8.62 -0.86
C ALA A 117 11.48 9.22 -1.69
N THR A 118 11.52 9.02 -3.00
CA THR A 118 10.52 9.50 -3.95
C THR A 118 9.53 8.39 -4.27
N GLY A 119 8.25 8.62 -4.01
CA GLY A 119 7.19 7.66 -4.26
C GLY A 119 6.96 7.40 -5.75
N LYS A 120 6.67 6.13 -6.09
CA LYS A 120 6.37 5.63 -7.44
C LYS A 120 4.96 5.06 -7.48
N SER A 121 4.40 4.93 -8.69
CA SER A 121 3.09 4.28 -8.92
C SER A 121 2.01 4.86 -8.00
N SER A 122 1.39 4.04 -7.13
CA SER A 122 0.38 4.44 -6.16
C SER A 122 0.85 5.40 -5.05
N MET A 123 2.17 5.59 -4.89
CA MET A 123 2.77 6.58 -3.98
C MET A 123 3.32 7.80 -4.73
N SER A 124 3.03 7.95 -6.03
CA SER A 124 3.45 9.12 -6.80
C SER A 124 3.02 10.42 -6.12
N GLY A 125 3.93 11.38 -6.05
CA GLY A 125 3.72 12.66 -5.40
C GLY A 125 4.13 12.71 -3.92
N PHE A 126 4.40 11.58 -3.26
CA PHE A 126 4.99 11.59 -1.91
C PHE A 126 6.51 11.61 -1.99
N THR A 127 7.15 12.54 -1.30
CA THR A 127 8.60 12.57 -1.14
C THR A 127 8.94 12.72 0.35
N TYR A 128 9.85 11.88 0.83
CA TYR A 128 10.36 11.93 2.20
C TYR A 128 11.85 12.20 2.16
N THR A 129 12.34 13.06 3.04
CA THR A 129 13.77 13.37 3.13
C THR A 129 14.28 13.23 4.56
N LEU A 130 15.57 12.94 4.66
CA LEU A 130 16.31 12.90 5.92
C LEU A 130 17.75 13.34 5.69
N ASP A 131 18.29 14.18 6.57
CA ASP A 131 19.67 14.64 6.50
C ASP A 131 20.57 14.05 7.62
N GLN A 132 21.85 14.45 7.63
CA GLN A 132 22.81 14.03 8.64
C GLN A 132 22.46 14.50 10.07
N ALA A 133 21.72 15.60 10.20
CA ALA A 133 21.24 16.11 11.48
C ALA A 133 19.94 15.41 11.94
N ASN A 134 19.48 14.38 11.20
CA ASN A 134 18.21 13.69 11.41
C ASN A 134 16.99 14.64 11.33
N VAL A 135 17.12 15.74 10.57
CA VAL A 135 15.98 16.56 10.18
C VAL A 135 15.18 15.77 9.16
N ARG A 136 13.93 15.51 9.51
CA ARG A 136 12.99 14.76 8.66
C ARG A 136 12.09 15.76 7.97
N SER A 137 11.81 15.55 6.70
CA SER A 137 10.81 16.36 6.01
C SER A 137 10.03 15.48 5.04
N SER A 138 8.84 15.93 4.70
CA SER A 138 8.03 15.29 3.68
C SER A 138 7.27 16.32 2.88
N THR A 139 7.23 16.09 1.57
CA THR A 139 6.52 16.93 0.64
C THR A 139 5.54 16.08 -0.13
N ILE A 140 4.34 16.62 -0.31
CA ILE A 140 3.30 16.03 -1.15
C ILE A 140 3.18 16.93 -2.37
N ALA A 141 3.22 16.36 -3.57
CA ALA A 141 3.04 17.12 -4.79
C ALA A 141 1.65 17.76 -4.82
N SER A 142 1.55 18.98 -5.36
CA SER A 142 0.28 19.66 -5.61
C SER A 142 -0.19 19.35 -7.03
N PRO A 143 -1.45 18.91 -7.25
CA PRO A 143 -2.50 18.68 -6.25
C PRO A 143 -2.28 17.40 -5.43
N ALA A 144 -2.59 17.47 -4.12
CA ALA A 144 -2.35 16.36 -3.21
C ALA A 144 -3.23 15.14 -3.54
N PRO A 145 -2.65 13.93 -3.66
CA PRO A 145 -3.43 12.73 -3.88
C PRO A 145 -4.35 12.45 -2.68
N SER A 146 -5.64 12.24 -2.92
CA SER A 146 -6.58 11.61 -1.96
C SER A 146 -6.84 12.34 -0.62
N GLY A 147 -6.70 13.67 -0.60
CA GLY A 147 -7.02 14.48 0.60
C GLY A 147 -5.95 14.43 1.70
N TRP A 148 -4.72 14.04 1.35
CA TRP A 148 -3.57 14.24 2.23
C TRP A 148 -3.16 15.71 2.22
N VAL A 149 -2.78 16.24 3.38
CA VAL A 149 -2.25 17.61 3.49
C VAL A 149 -0.76 17.60 3.74
N HIS A 150 -0.10 18.71 3.41
CA HIS A 150 1.33 18.91 3.64
C HIS A 150 1.69 18.80 5.14
N ALA A 151 2.96 18.48 5.41
CA ALA A 151 3.46 18.38 6.77
C ALA A 151 3.31 19.72 7.48
N LEU A 152 2.83 19.68 8.71
CA LEU A 152 2.67 20.87 9.56
C LEU A 152 3.99 21.32 10.20
N ALA A 153 5.03 20.48 10.11
CA ALA A 153 6.37 20.70 10.64
C ALA A 153 7.42 19.88 9.86
N ALA A 154 8.71 20.04 10.19
CA ALA A 154 9.78 19.18 9.70
C ALA A 154 9.64 17.76 10.28
N CYS A 155 8.81 16.95 9.63
CA CYS A 155 8.61 15.55 9.99
C CYS A 155 8.14 14.72 8.79
N TRP A 156 8.14 13.39 8.96
CA TRP A 156 7.58 12.46 7.98
C TRP A 156 6.08 12.29 8.23
N ILE A 157 5.25 12.78 7.31
CA ILE A 157 3.80 12.63 7.40
C ILE A 157 3.45 11.14 7.45
N THR A 158 2.73 10.73 8.48
CA THR A 158 2.24 9.34 8.64
C THR A 158 0.72 9.24 8.50
N ASN A 159 0.03 10.37 8.40
CA ASN A 159 -1.42 10.44 8.33
C ASN A 159 -1.93 11.56 7.40
N LYS A 160 -3.16 11.40 6.91
CA LYS A 160 -3.82 12.37 6.01
C LYS A 160 -3.90 13.80 6.55
N GLY A 161 -3.93 13.96 7.87
CA GLY A 161 -4.01 15.26 8.54
C GLY A 161 -2.69 16.02 8.60
N GLY A 162 -1.62 15.53 7.94
CA GLY A 162 -0.30 16.18 7.96
C GLY A 162 0.45 15.95 9.27
N GLY A 163 -0.05 15.04 10.11
CA GLY A 163 0.56 14.68 11.37
C GLY A 163 1.66 13.66 11.23
N CYS A 164 2.53 13.72 12.22
CA CYS A 164 3.64 12.85 12.51
C CYS A 164 3.44 12.40 13.97
#